data_AF-A0A969B6K5-F1
#
_entry.id   AF-A0A969B6K5-F1
#
_cell.length_a   1.000
_cell.length_b   1.000
_cell.length_c   1.000
_cell.angle_alpha   90.00
_cell.angle_beta   90.00
_cell.angle_gamma   90.00
#
_symmetry.space_group_name_H-M   'P 1'
#
loop_
_entity.id
_entity.type
_entity.pdbx_description
1 polymer ?
#
loop_
_entity_poly.entity_id
_entity_poly.type
_entity_poly.pdbx_seq_one_letter_code
_entity_poly.pdbx_strand_id
1 'polypeptide(L)' 'MANLKSIVRKGRIYSVTVAETEYRAFIWQNGKNFSGRVEDHPQVQLCHGPSVVVVRERLRVALSASLAA' A
#
# COMPACT_ATOMS: atom_id res chain seq x y z
N MET A 1 -23.96 12.92 14.69
CA MET A 1 -23.66 11.92 13.64
C MET A 1 -22.45 12.41 12.86
N ALA A 2 -21.29 11.78 13.01
CA ALA A 2 -20.10 12.18 12.27
C ALA A 2 -20.31 11.89 10.78
N ASN A 3 -20.30 12.94 9.96
CA ASN A 3 -20.28 12.83 8.52
C ASN A 3 -18.97 12.10 8.15
N LEU A 4 -19.07 10.79 7.87
CA LEU A 4 -17.99 9.99 7.30
C LEU A 4 -17.72 10.56 5.90
N LYS A 5 -16.98 11.67 5.85
CA LYS A 5 -16.42 12.21 4.61
C LYS A 5 -15.62 11.06 4.02
N SER A 6 -16.14 10.48 2.94
CA SER A 6 -15.41 9.49 2.14
C SER A 6 -14.11 10.15 1.71
N ILE A 7 -12.99 9.72 2.31
CA ILE A 7 -11.66 10.21 1.92
C ILE A 7 -11.32 9.49 0.62
N VAL A 8 -11.66 10.11 -0.51
CA VAL A 8 -11.23 9.63 -1.83
C VAL A 8 -9.76 10.00 -2.00
N ARG A 9 -8.89 8.98 -1.99
CA ARG A 9 -7.45 9.14 -2.21
C ARG A 9 -7.17 9.03 -3.71
N LYS A 10 -6.46 10.01 -4.27
CA LYS A 10 -5.98 9.95 -5.66
C LYS A 10 -4.56 9.38 -5.67
N GLY A 11 -4.40 8.22 -6.30
CA GLY A 11 -3.13 7.49 -6.35
C GLY A 11 -3.00 6.68 -7.62
N ARG A 12 -2.00 5.80 -7.66
CA ARG A 12 -1.74 4.89 -8.78
C ARG A 12 -1.60 3.46 -8.26
N ILE A 13 -1.94 2.50 -9.12
CA ILE A 13 -1.69 1.09 -8.88
C ILE A 13 -0.26 0.76 -9.34
N TYR A 14 0.47 0.06 -8.51
CA TYR A 14 1.80 -0.47 -8.76
C TYR A 14 1.79 -1.97 -8.55
N SER A 15 2.58 -2.70 -9.33
CA SER A 15 2.78 -4.13 -9.08
C SER A 15 3.79 -4.36 -7.97
N VAL A 16 3.57 -5.37 -7.15
CA VAL A 16 4.50 -5.84 -6.12
C VAL A 16 4.61 -7.35 -6.28
N THR A 17 5.83 -7.86 -6.49
CA THR A 17 6.04 -9.29 -6.71
C THR A 17 6.58 -9.94 -5.43
N VAL A 18 5.92 -11.01 -4.99
CA VAL A 18 6.33 -11.85 -3.84
C VAL A 18 6.20 -13.30 -4.25
N ALA A 19 7.29 -14.09 -4.12
CA ALA A 19 7.33 -15.51 -4.49
C ALA A 19 6.71 -15.79 -5.88
N GLU A 20 7.18 -15.05 -6.90
CA GLU A 20 6.72 -15.14 -8.31
C GLU A 20 5.25 -14.76 -8.57
N THR A 21 4.50 -14.42 -7.53
CA THR A 21 3.13 -13.92 -7.65
C THR A 21 3.12 -12.40 -7.68
N GLU A 22 2.40 -11.81 -8.63
CA GLU A 22 2.22 -10.36 -8.73
C GLU A 22 0.96 -9.91 -7.98
N TYR A 23 1.13 -8.91 -7.12
CA TYR A 23 0.08 -8.29 -6.33
C TYR A 23 -0.07 -6.82 -6.69
N ARG A 24 -1.25 -6.27 -6.47
CA ARG A 24 -1.55 -4.86 -6.76
C ARG A 24 -1.41 -4.04 -5.48
N ALA A 25 -0.64 -2.96 -5.55
CA ALA A 25 -0.50 -1.99 -4.47
C ALA A 25 -1.04 -0.62 -4.91
N PHE A 26 -1.97 -0.05 -4.16
CA PHE A 26 -2.43 1.31 -4.36
C PHE A 26 -1.57 2.27 -3.54
N ILE A 27 -0.87 3.19 -4.21
CA ILE A 27 0.00 4.18 -3.58
C ILE A 27 -0.48 5.59 -3.98
N TRP A 28 -0.67 6.45 -2.98
CA TRP A 28 -1.10 7.84 -3.17
C TRP A 28 -0.18 8.81 -2.41
N GLN A 29 -0.19 10.06 -2.85
CA GLN A 29 0.55 11.13 -2.17
C GLN A 29 -0.20 11.57 -0.91
N ASN A 30 0.53 11.73 0.18
CA ASN A 30 0.05 12.22 1.46
C ASN A 30 0.98 13.35 1.95
N GLY A 31 0.65 14.59 1.57
CA GLY A 31 1.51 15.76 1.80
C GLY A 31 2.80 15.65 0.99
N LYS A 32 3.96 15.76 1.67
CA LYS A 32 5.29 15.56 1.07
C LYS A 32 5.71 14.08 0.99
N ASN A 33 4.94 13.19 1.59
CA ASN A 33 5.22 11.77 1.67
C ASN A 33 4.25 10.99 0.78
N PHE A 34 4.44 9.67 0.74
CA PHE A 34 3.59 8.71 0.08
C PHE A 34 3.05 7.72 1.10
N SER A 35 1.88 7.20 0.81
CA SER A 35 1.23 6.16 1.59
C SER A 35 0.70 5.11 0.64
N GLY A 36 0.68 3.86 1.07
CA GLY A 36 0.24 2.78 0.21
C GLY A 36 -0.33 1.59 0.98
N ARG A 37 -1.10 0.78 0.27
CA ARG A 37 -1.68 -0.47 0.75
C ARG A 37 -1.62 -1.52 -0.36
N VAL A 38 -1.65 -2.79 0.01
CA VAL A 38 -1.88 -3.87 -0.95
C VAL A 38 -3.39 -4.01 -1.15
N GLU A 39 -3.85 -3.97 -2.40
CA GLU A 39 -5.26 -4.19 -2.73
C GLU A 39 -5.63 -5.64 -2.45
N ASP A 40 -6.87 -5.90 -2.07
CA ASP A 40 -7.39 -7.23 -1.72
C ASP A 40 -6.73 -7.92 -0.50
N HIS A 41 -5.74 -7.28 0.14
CA HIS A 41 -5.04 -7.78 1.33
C HIS A 41 -5.11 -6.78 2.50
N PRO A 42 -6.30 -6.59 3.12
CA PRO A 42 -6.48 -5.62 4.22
C PRO A 42 -5.67 -5.94 5.48
N GLN A 43 -5.22 -7.18 5.65
CA GLN A 43 -4.34 -7.61 6.73
C GLN A 43 -2.92 -7.01 6.62
N VAL A 44 -2.49 -6.63 5.41
CA VAL A 44 -1.20 -5.97 5.21
C VAL A 44 -1.32 -4.52 5.64
N GLN A 45 -0.57 -4.14 6.66
CA GLN A 45 -0.62 -2.80 7.21
C GLN A 45 -0.28 -1.74 6.16
N LEU A 46 -1.01 -0.63 6.24
CA LEU A 46 -0.74 0.55 5.43
C LEU A 46 0.68 1.05 5.69
N CYS A 47 1.44 1.25 4.62
CA CYS A 47 2.83 1.69 4.69
C CYS A 47 2.95 3.17 4.30
N HIS A 48 3.96 3.84 4.87
CA HIS A 48 4.30 5.24 4.57
C HIS A 48 5.77 5.36 4.20
N GLY A 49 6.14 6.39 3.42
CA GLY A 49 7.52 6.65 3.04
C GLY A 49 7.72 7.96 2.28
N PRO A 50 8.96 8.44 2.12
CA PRO A 50 9.26 9.69 1.43
C PRO A 50 9.14 9.59 -0.10
N SER A 51 9.07 8.38 -0.65
CA SER A 51 8.91 8.14 -2.08
C SER A 51 8.05 6.90 -2.34
N VAL A 52 7.51 6.82 -3.56
CA VAL A 52 6.74 5.64 -4.04
C VAL A 52 7.57 4.37 -3.94
N VAL A 53 8.86 4.41 -4.30
CA VAL A 53 9.76 3.25 -4.26
C VAL A 53 9.91 2.70 -2.85
N VAL A 54 10.10 3.57 -1.86
CA VAL A 54 10.20 3.16 -0.45
C VAL A 54 8.90 2.54 0.05
N VAL A 55 7.75 3.13 -0.30
CA VAL A 55 6.44 2.57 0.07
C VAL A 55 6.22 1.20 -0.59
N ARG A 56 6.55 1.06 -1.88
CA ARG A 56 6.43 -0.20 -2.62
C ARG A 56 7.26 -1.31 -1.98
N GLU A 57 8.51 -1.03 -1.62
CA GLU A 57 9.38 -2.04 -0.99
C GLU A 57 8.89 -2.43 0.40
N ARG A 58 8.44 -1.45 1.21
CA ARG A 58 7.83 -1.74 2.52
C ARG A 58 6.58 -2.61 2.40
N LEU A 59 5.72 -2.34 1.41
CA LEU A 59 4.55 -3.17 1.13
C LEU A 59 4.94 -4.59 0.69
N ARG A 60 6.01 -4.74 -0.11
CA ARG A 60 6.55 -6.05 -0.50
C ARG A 60 6.96 -6.87 0.71
N VAL A 61 7.73 -6.27 1.62
CA VAL A 61 8.20 -6.92 2.84
C VAL A 61 7.02 -7.28 3.76
N ALA A 62 6.08 -6.35 3.97
CA ALA A 62 4.92 -6.58 4.82
C ALA A 62 3.99 -7.67 4.25
N LEU A 63 3.79 -7.68 2.94
CA LEU A 63 3.03 -8.74 2.25
C LEU A 63 3.74 -10.09 2.35
N SER A 64 5.05 -10.14 2.12
CA SER A 64 5.83 -11.35 2.28
C SER A 64 5.73 -11.92 3.70
N ALA A 65 5.78 -11.08 4.73
CA ALA A 65 5.60 -11.51 6.11
C ALA A 65 4.17 -12.00 6.39
N SER A 66 3.16 -11.33 5.83
CA SER A 66 1.76 -11.73 5.99
C SER A 66 1.40 -13.03 5.28
N LEU A 67 2.09 -13.41 4.21
CA LEU A 67 1.85 -14.65 3.47
C LEU A 67 2.59 -15.85 4.08
N ALA A 68 3.63 -15.61 4.87
CA ALA A 68 4.39 -16.64 5.57
C ALA A 68 3.79 -17.01 6.94
N ALA A 69 2.77 -16.29 7.40
CA ALA A 69 2.05 -16.49 8.66
C ALA A 69 0.74 -17.25 8.41
#